data_AF-A0A8X7T4W6-F1
#
_entry.id   AF-A0A8X7T4W6-F1
#
_cell.length_a   1.000
_cell.length_b   1.000
_cell.length_c   1.000
_cell.angle_alpha   90.00
_cell.angle_beta   90.00
_cell.angle_gamma   90.00
#
_symmetry.space_group_name_H-M   'P 1'
#
loop_
_entity.id
_entity.type
_entity.pdbx_description
1 polymer ?
#
loop_
_entity_poly.entity_id
_entity_poly.type
_entity_poly.pdbx_seq_one_letter_code
_entity_poly.pdbx_strand_id
1 'polypeptide(L)'
;MSSNNAADDSKVTRHEEGKENSHLALDGKDEKSIANKLEAASKAEKEEKAAEQAKKEEGYVFEAEKHGNEPSRGAKIDAQIEAEEQAELERKGKA
;
A
#
# COMPACT_ATOMS: atom_id res chain seq x y z
N MET A 1 47.81 25.10 -19.59
CA MET A 1 46.55 24.60 -20.18
C MET A 1 46.26 23.22 -19.62
N SER A 2 44.98 22.88 -19.55
CA SER A 2 44.43 21.58 -19.15
C SER A 2 44.23 21.35 -17.65
N SER A 3 43.15 21.95 -17.15
CA SER A 3 42.45 21.53 -15.94
C SER A 3 41.18 20.77 -16.34
N ASN A 4 40.91 19.69 -15.59
CA ASN A 4 39.60 19.09 -15.30
C ASN A 4 39.23 17.79 -16.03
N ASN A 5 39.79 16.69 -15.53
CA ASN A 5 39.25 15.33 -15.65
C ASN A 5 38.46 14.97 -14.36
N ALA A 6 37.40 15.72 -14.05
CA ALA A 6 36.61 15.56 -12.81
C ALA A 6 35.18 15.01 -13.06
N ALA A 7 34.92 14.48 -14.26
CA ALA A 7 33.58 14.05 -14.67
C ALA A 7 33.34 12.52 -14.57
N ASP A 8 34.38 11.72 -14.33
CA ASP A 8 34.31 10.26 -14.49
C ASP A 8 33.92 9.51 -13.20
N ASP A 9 34.29 10.02 -12.02
CA ASP A 9 34.00 9.36 -10.73
C ASP A 9 32.51 9.33 -10.36
N SER A 10 31.70 10.25 -10.90
CA SER A 10 30.25 10.33 -10.58
C SER A 10 29.41 9.21 -11.21
N LYS A 11 29.98 8.45 -12.14
CA LYS A 11 29.27 7.39 -12.87
C LYS A 11 29.30 6.06 -12.11
N VAL A 12 30.40 5.79 -11.41
CA VAL A 12 30.66 4.52 -10.71
C VAL A 12 29.74 4.32 -9.50
N THR A 13 29.34 5.40 -8.81
CA THR A 13 28.44 5.33 -7.65
C THR A 13 26.96 5.20 -8.00
N ARG A 14 26.58 5.40 -9.26
CA ARG A 14 25.17 5.46 -9.71
C ARG A 14 24.58 4.11 -10.10
N HIS A 15 25.39 3.05 -10.11
CA HIS A 15 24.96 1.70 -10.48
C HIS A 15 24.23 0.96 -9.35
N GLU A 16 24.38 1.42 -8.11
CA GLU A 16 23.70 0.88 -6.92
C GLU A 16 22.33 1.54 -6.68
N GLU A 17 22.08 2.69 -7.32
CA GLU A 17 20.82 3.42 -7.19
C GLU A 17 19.77 2.88 -8.17
N GLY A 18 18.59 2.55 -7.63
CA GLY A 18 17.44 2.18 -8.46
C GLY A 18 17.04 3.34 -9.38
N LYS A 19 16.82 3.05 -10.67
CA LYS A 19 16.37 4.05 -11.64
C LYS A 19 15.02 4.64 -11.22
N GLU A 20 14.89 5.95 -11.32
CA GLU A 20 13.65 6.66 -11.01
C GLU A 20 12.45 6.04 -11.76
N ASN A 21 11.33 5.89 -11.07
CA ASN A 21 10.07 5.35 -11.59
C ASN A 21 10.08 3.88 -12.04
N SER A 22 11.10 3.09 -11.70
CA SER A 22 11.14 1.64 -12.04
C SER A 22 9.99 0.83 -11.45
N HIS A 23 9.26 1.37 -10.47
CA HIS A 23 8.10 0.75 -9.84
C HIS A 23 6.76 1.10 -10.54
N LEU A 24 6.74 2.01 -11.52
CA LEU A 24 5.50 2.40 -12.19
C LEU A 24 5.06 1.32 -13.19
N ALA A 25 3.85 0.80 -13.00
CA ALA A 25 3.24 -0.18 -13.91
C ALA A 25 3.02 0.36 -15.33
N LEU A 26 2.94 1.69 -15.48
CA LEU A 26 2.70 2.40 -16.75
C LEU A 26 3.95 3.13 -17.26
N ASP A 27 5.17 2.66 -16.93
CA ASP A 27 6.40 3.26 -17.43
C ASP A 27 6.42 3.26 -18.98
N GLY A 28 6.70 4.42 -19.59
CA GLY A 28 6.83 4.56 -21.03
C GLY A 28 8.08 3.84 -21.58
N LYS A 29 9.10 3.61 -20.74
CA LYS A 29 10.33 2.88 -21.10
C LYS A 29 10.22 1.37 -20.95
N ASP A 30 9.08 0.89 -20.47
CA ASP A 30 8.79 -0.53 -20.33
C ASP A 30 8.34 -1.13 -21.67
N GLU A 31 8.93 -2.27 -22.02
CA GLU A 31 8.73 -2.94 -23.31
C GLU A 31 7.46 -3.80 -23.36
N LYS A 32 6.71 -3.91 -22.26
CA LYS A 32 5.39 -4.56 -22.25
C LYS A 32 4.43 -3.89 -23.23
N SER A 33 3.57 -4.69 -23.86
CA SER A 33 2.50 -4.18 -24.72
C SER A 33 1.52 -3.31 -23.92
N ILE A 34 0.87 -2.36 -24.59
CA ILE A 34 -0.13 -1.46 -23.94
C ILE A 34 -1.25 -2.28 -23.29
N ALA A 35 -1.72 -3.33 -23.97
CA ALA A 35 -2.74 -4.24 -23.44
C ALA A 35 -2.28 -4.89 -22.12
N ASN A 36 -1.06 -5.44 -22.07
CA ASN A 36 -0.55 -6.09 -20.87
C ASN A 36 -0.33 -5.11 -19.71
N LYS A 37 0.11 -3.88 -20.00
CA LYS A 37 0.27 -2.82 -19.00
C LYS A 37 -1.08 -2.43 -18.37
N LEU A 38 -2.10 -2.23 -19.21
CA LEU A 38 -3.45 -1.90 -18.73
C LEU A 38 -4.06 -3.03 -17.90
N GLU A 39 -3.91 -4.29 -18.35
CA GLU A 39 -4.40 -5.43 -17.57
C GLU A 39 -3.71 -5.53 -16.21
N ALA A 40 -2.38 -5.37 -16.15
CA ALA A 40 -1.65 -5.40 -14.90
C ALA A 40 -2.09 -4.28 -13.94
N ALA A 41 -2.22 -3.05 -14.45
CA ALA A 41 -2.69 -1.91 -13.68
C ALA A 41 -4.12 -2.13 -13.14
N SER A 42 -5.05 -2.61 -13.97
CA SER A 42 -6.43 -2.88 -13.56
C SER A 42 -6.53 -4.02 -12.54
N LYS A 43 -5.66 -5.03 -12.61
CA LYS A 43 -5.61 -6.10 -11.61
C LYS A 43 -5.09 -5.57 -10.27
N ALA A 44 -3.99 -4.82 -10.30
CA ALA A 44 -3.43 -4.19 -9.11
C ALA A 44 -4.45 -3.28 -8.41
N GLU A 45 -5.18 -2.44 -9.16
CA GLU A 45 -6.22 -1.57 -8.60
C GLU A 45 -7.36 -2.36 -7.94
N LYS A 46 -7.78 -3.48 -8.53
CA LYS A 46 -8.82 -4.34 -7.95
C LYS A 46 -8.34 -5.03 -6.68
N GLU A 47 -7.12 -5.54 -6.69
CA GLU A 47 -6.50 -6.19 -5.53
C GLU A 47 -6.27 -5.19 -4.39
N GLU A 48 -5.83 -3.97 -4.71
CA GLU A 48 -5.68 -2.89 -3.72
C GLU A 48 -7.02 -2.51 -3.09
N LYS A 49 -8.08 -2.33 -3.90
CA LYS A 49 -9.43 -2.07 -3.38
C LYS A 49 -9.95 -3.22 -2.51
N ALA A 50 -9.73 -4.47 -2.94
CA ALA A 50 -10.13 -5.64 -2.16
C ALA A 50 -9.35 -5.73 -0.83
N ALA A 51 -8.05 -5.44 -0.86
CA ALA A 51 -7.20 -5.41 0.33
C ALA A 51 -7.58 -4.25 1.27
N GLU A 52 -7.91 -3.07 0.74
CA GLU A 52 -8.39 -1.93 1.52
C GLU A 52 -9.74 -2.23 2.18
N GLN A 53 -10.66 -2.86 1.45
CA GLN A 53 -11.94 -3.33 1.99
C GLN A 53 -11.71 -4.37 3.10
N ALA A 54 -10.87 -5.37 2.87
CA ALA A 54 -10.54 -6.38 3.87
C ALA A 54 -9.91 -5.75 5.12
N LYS A 55 -8.97 -4.80 4.97
CA LYS A 55 -8.38 -4.06 6.11
C LYS A 55 -9.42 -3.27 6.89
N LYS A 56 -10.38 -2.67 6.18
CA LYS A 56 -11.47 -1.92 6.81
C LYS A 56 -12.41 -2.83 7.60
N GLU A 57 -12.68 -4.03 7.09
CA GLU A 57 -13.51 -5.03 7.77
C GLU A 57 -12.79 -5.66 8.97
N GLU A 58 -11.49 -5.91 8.84
CA GLU A 58 -10.68 -6.57 9.85
C GLU A 58 -10.34 -5.63 11.05
N GLY A 59 -10.23 -4.33 10.82
CA GLY A 59 -10.10 -3.33 11.88
C GLY A 59 -8.74 -3.28 12.58
N TYR A 60 -8.54 -2.23 13.39
CA TYR A 60 -7.23 -1.91 13.98
C TYR A 60 -6.76 -2.90 15.06
N VAL A 61 -7.70 -3.52 15.77
CA VAL A 61 -7.42 -4.51 16.82
C VAL A 61 -6.83 -5.78 16.21
N PHE A 62 -7.36 -6.22 15.07
CA PHE A 62 -6.93 -7.44 14.40
C PHE A 62 -5.52 -7.33 13.83
N GLU A 63 -5.13 -6.16 13.32
CA GLU A 63 -3.77 -5.94 12.79
C GLU A 63 -2.72 -6.07 13.92
N ALA A 64 -3.01 -5.55 15.11
CA ALA A 64 -2.14 -5.72 16.27
C ALA A 64 -1.99 -7.21 16.64
N GLU A 65 -3.09 -7.95 16.70
CA GLU A 65 -3.10 -9.38 17.00
C GLU A 65 -2.36 -10.21 15.95
N LYS A 66 -2.55 -9.91 14.66
CA LYS A 66 -1.82 -10.53 13.53
C LYS A 66 -0.31 -10.36 13.64
N HIS A 67 0.14 -9.20 14.10
CA HIS A 67 1.55 -8.92 14.34
C HIS A 67 2.07 -9.46 15.68
N GLY A 68 1.23 -10.16 16.45
CA GLY A 68 1.59 -10.73 17.75
C GLY A 68 1.71 -9.69 18.87
N ASN A 69 1.18 -8.49 18.66
CA ASN A 69 1.18 -7.39 19.61
C ASN A 69 -0.17 -7.30 20.33
N GLU A 70 -0.15 -6.85 21.58
CA GLU A 70 -1.39 -6.54 22.27
C GLU A 70 -1.94 -5.18 21.80
N PRO A 71 -3.21 -5.10 21.37
CA PRO A 71 -3.82 -3.82 21.00
C PRO A 71 -3.90 -2.89 22.22
N SER A 72 -3.78 -1.59 21.96
CA SER A 72 -3.82 -0.58 23.02
C SER A 72 -5.17 -0.58 23.76
N ARG A 73 -5.19 -0.09 25.01
CA ARG A 73 -6.44 -0.01 25.79
C ARG A 73 -7.52 0.81 25.08
N GLY A 74 -7.14 1.90 24.41
CA GLY A 74 -8.07 2.73 23.63
C GLY A 74 -8.65 1.96 22.46
N ALA A 75 -7.79 1.32 21.65
CA ALA A 75 -8.23 0.54 20.50
C ALA A 75 -9.19 -0.61 20.87
N LYS A 76 -8.98 -1.25 22.02
CA LYS A 76 -9.92 -2.26 22.56
C LYS A 76 -11.27 -1.67 22.92
N ILE A 77 -11.30 -0.48 23.52
CA ILE A 77 -12.54 0.22 23.90
C ILE A 77 -13.29 0.69 22.65
N ASP A 78 -12.58 1.29 21.70
CA ASP A 78 -13.17 1.77 20.45
C ASP A 78 -13.81 0.62 19.67
N ALA A 79 -13.14 -0.53 19.56
CA ALA A 79 -13.71 -1.72 18.90
C ALA A 79 -14.94 -2.29 19.63
N GLN A 80 -15.00 -2.20 20.97
CA GLN A 80 -16.19 -2.59 21.74
C GLN A 80 -17.35 -1.64 21.47
N ILE A 81 -17.10 -0.32 21.47
CA ILE A 81 -18.11 0.70 21.16
C ILE A 81 -18.65 0.51 19.75
N GLU A 82 -17.78 0.33 18.76
CA GLU A 82 -18.19 0.08 17.36
C GLU A 82 -19.07 -1.17 17.24
N ALA A 83 -18.73 -2.26 17.94
CA ALA A 83 -19.52 -3.49 17.94
C ALA A 83 -20.89 -3.31 18.62
N GLU A 84 -20.94 -2.57 19.73
CA GLU A 84 -22.18 -2.24 20.44
C GLU A 84 -23.09 -1.34 19.59
N GLU A 85 -22.54 -0.29 18.99
CA GLU A 85 -23.26 0.62 18.10
C GLU A 85 -23.81 -0.11 16.87
N GLN A 86 -23.01 -0.98 16.24
CA GLN A 86 -23.47 -1.80 15.11
C GLN A 86 -24.61 -2.73 15.53
N ALA A 87 -24.50 -3.41 16.68
CA ALA A 87 -25.56 -4.26 17.20
C ALA A 87 -26.83 -3.47 17.56
N GLU A 88 -26.70 -2.22 18.02
CA GLU A 88 -27.83 -1.33 18.23
C GLU A 88 -28.47 -0.87 16.92
N LEU A 89 -27.67 -0.52 15.90
CA LEU A 89 -28.16 -0.16 14.58
C LEU A 89 -28.90 -1.33 13.93
N GLU A 90 -28.41 -2.56 14.07
CA GLU A 90 -29.10 -3.77 13.61
C GLU A 90 -30.42 -4.00 14.36
N ARG A 91 -30.45 -3.74 15.67
CA ARG A 91 -31.69 -3.79 16.48
C ARG A 91 -32.67 -2.69 16.10
N LYS A 92 -32.19 -1.47 15.79
CA LYS A 92 -33.01 -0.30 15.42
C LYS A 92 -33.45 -0.30 13.96
N GLY A 93 -32.69 -0.95 13.07
CA GLY A 93 -32.88 -0.98 11.61
C GLY A 93 -33.56 -2.24 11.05
N LYS A 94 -34.09 -3.13 11.91
CA LYS A 94 -35.15 -4.10 11.55
C LYS A 94 -36.55 -3.50 11.77
N ALA A 95 -36.72 -2.24 11.35
CA ALA A 95 -37.98 -1.53 11.19
C ALA A 95 -37.96 -0.78 9.85
#